data_AF-A0A3N5GYK9-F1
#
_entry.id   AF-A0A3N5GYK9-F1
#
_cell.length_a   1.000
_cell.length_b   1.000
_cell.length_c   1.000
_cell.angle_alpha   90.00
_cell.angle_beta   90.00
_cell.angle_gamma   90.00
#
_symmetry.space_group_name_H-M   'P 1'
#
loop_
_entity.id
_entity.type
_entity.pdbx_description
1 polymer ?
#
loop_
_entity_poly.entity_id
_entity_poly.type
_entity_poly.pdbx_seq_one_letter_code
_entity_poly.pdbx_strand_id
1 'polypeptide(L)'
;MATKEAYRKKLEAQLEQWDAKLDLWSADARKATADTRIKYENELESLKDKRAAAQKKLEELGKRSENAWEDMKDGVEKIWDDMGKAMDRIAARFK
;
A
#
# COMPACT_ATOMS: atom_id res chain seq x y z
N MET A 1 22.95 6.31 -10.18
CA MET A 1 21.85 7.09 -9.59
C MET A 1 20.56 6.36 -9.90
N ALA A 2 19.68 6.14 -8.93
CA ALA A 2 18.35 5.62 -9.24
C ALA A 2 17.58 6.74 -9.94
N THR A 3 17.12 6.50 -11.16
CA THR A 3 16.27 7.47 -11.87
C THR A 3 14.89 7.49 -11.23
N LYS A 4 14.17 8.61 -11.37
CA LYS A 4 12.78 8.71 -10.94
C LYS A 4 11.93 7.56 -11.47
N GLU A 5 12.17 7.13 -12.71
CA GLU A 5 11.48 5.99 -13.31
C GLU A 5 11.77 4.67 -12.58
N ALA A 6 13.04 4.39 -12.26
CA ALA A 6 13.40 3.18 -11.52
C ALA A 6 12.78 3.19 -10.11
N TYR A 7 12.77 4.36 -9.46
CA TYR A 7 12.12 4.54 -8.17
C TYR A 7 10.61 4.32 -8.28
N ARG A 8 9.94 4.94 -9.26
CA ARG A 8 8.50 4.76 -9.52
C ARG A 8 8.14 3.30 -9.79
N LYS A 9 8.89 2.59 -10.64
CA LYS A 9 8.65 1.17 -10.93
C LYS A 9 8.77 0.30 -9.68
N LYS A 10 9.73 0.58 -8.80
CA LYS A 10 9.87 -0.12 -7.50
C LYS A 10 8.62 0.06 -6.64
N LEU A 11 8.10 1.29 -6.57
CA LEU A 11 6.91 1.62 -5.80
C LEU A 11 5.65 1.00 -6.40
N GLU A 12 5.51 1.00 -7.73
CA GLU A 12 4.43 0.32 -8.46
C GLU A 12 4.41 -1.18 -8.15
N ALA A 13 5.57 -1.85 -8.24
CA ALA A 13 5.67 -3.27 -7.90
C ALA A 13 5.30 -3.57 -6.44
N GLN A 14 5.62 -2.67 -5.51
CA GLN A 14 5.21 -2.82 -4.11
C GLN A 14 3.70 -2.65 -3.92
N LEU A 15 3.06 -1.73 -4.66
CA LEU A 15 1.60 -1.58 -4.64
C LEU A 15 0.91 -2.84 -5.18
N GLU A 16 1.38 -3.39 -6.29
CA GLU A 16 0.86 -4.66 -6.83
C GLU A 16 0.99 -5.81 -5.84
N GLN A 17 2.11 -5.90 -5.13
CA GLN A 17 2.30 -6.90 -4.06
C GLN A 17 1.30 -6.72 -2.91
N TRP A 18 0.99 -5.47 -2.54
CA TRP A 18 0.00 -5.20 -1.50
C TRP A 18 -1.41 -5.50 -1.96
N ASP A 19 -1.74 -5.22 -3.21
CA ASP A 19 -3.05 -5.54 -3.81
C ASP A 19 -3.29 -7.05 -3.78
N ALA A 20 -2.30 -7.86 -4.19
CA ALA A 20 -2.42 -9.31 -4.14
C ALA A 20 -2.64 -9.85 -2.70
N LYS A 21 -1.97 -9.25 -1.71
CA LYS A 21 -2.15 -9.61 -0.28
C LYS A 21 -3.53 -9.19 0.24
N LEU A 22 -4.01 -8.02 -0.16
CA LEU A 22 -5.35 -7.54 0.19
C LEU A 22 -6.43 -8.45 -0.37
N ASP A 23 -6.28 -8.90 -1.62
CA ASP A 23 -7.21 -9.83 -2.25
C ASP A 23 -7.22 -11.19 -1.53
N LEU A 24 -6.04 -11.69 -1.15
CA LEU A 24 -5.92 -12.92 -0.35
C LEU A 24 -6.66 -12.80 0.99
N TRP A 25 -6.37 -11.76 1.78
CA TRP A 25 -7.02 -11.55 3.07
C TRP A 25 -8.51 -11.26 2.96
N SER A 26 -8.94 -10.59 1.89
CA SER A 26 -10.36 -10.39 1.57
C SER A 26 -11.06 -11.73 1.32
N ALA A 27 -10.42 -12.64 0.59
CA ALA A 27 -10.95 -13.98 0.37
C ALA A 27 -11.01 -14.80 1.66
N ASP A 28 -9.99 -14.71 2.51
CA ASP A 28 -9.97 -15.43 3.79
C ASP A 28 -10.96 -14.86 4.81
N ALA A 29 -11.14 -13.53 4.85
CA ALA A 29 -12.16 -12.89 5.66
C ALA A 29 -13.57 -13.36 5.32
N ARG A 30 -13.86 -13.61 4.03
CA ARG A 30 -15.15 -14.16 3.59
C ARG A 30 -15.40 -15.59 4.06
N LYS A 31 -14.34 -16.37 4.34
CA LYS A 31 -14.44 -17.74 4.89
C LYS A 31 -14.55 -17.76 6.41
N ALA A 32 -14.25 -16.65 7.08
CA ALA A 32 -14.28 -16.55 8.53
C ALA A 32 -15.72 -16.51 9.09
N THR A 33 -15.85 -16.72 10.40
CA THR A 33 -17.13 -16.55 11.11
C THR A 33 -17.63 -15.09 11.01
N ALA A 34 -18.93 -14.86 11.15
CA ALA A 34 -19.54 -13.54 10.98
C ALA A 34 -18.85 -12.43 11.83
N ASP A 35 -18.56 -12.71 13.10
CA ASP A 35 -17.90 -11.75 13.99
C ASP A 35 -16.45 -11.47 13.58
N THR A 36 -15.75 -12.48 13.10
CA THR A 36 -14.36 -12.38 12.63
C THR A 36 -14.28 -11.65 11.30
N ARG A 37 -15.23 -11.93 10.40
CA ARG A 37 -15.38 -11.27 9.11
C ARG A 37 -15.52 -9.76 9.27
N ILE A 38 -16.43 -9.30 10.14
CA ILE A 38 -16.64 -7.86 10.38
C ILE A 38 -15.34 -7.18 10.85
N LYS A 39 -14.59 -7.81 11.75
CA LYS A 39 -13.30 -7.28 12.23
C LYS A 39 -12.29 -7.16 11.08
N TYR A 40 -12.16 -8.21 10.27
CA TYR A 40 -11.23 -8.20 9.14
C TYR A 40 -11.64 -7.24 8.03
N GLU A 41 -12.92 -7.13 7.70
CA GLU A 41 -13.44 -6.21 6.70
C GLU A 41 -13.10 -4.75 7.05
N ASN A 42 -13.30 -4.34 8.32
CA ASN A 42 -12.93 -2.99 8.79
C ASN A 42 -11.42 -2.70 8.64
N GLU A 43 -10.58 -3.69 8.92
CA GLU A 43 -9.13 -3.52 8.79
C GLU A 43 -8.66 -3.49 7.33
N LEU A 44 -9.26 -4.32 6.48
CA LEU A 44 -9.01 -4.34 5.05
C LEU A 44 -9.48 -3.04 4.40
N GLU A 45 -10.58 -2.46 4.85
CA GLU A 45 -11.04 -1.14 4.40
C GLU A 45 -10.02 -0.05 4.73
N SER A 46 -9.48 -0.03 5.95
CA SER A 46 -8.41 0.91 6.32
C SER A 46 -7.14 0.75 5.45
N LEU A 47 -6.78 -0.49 5.08
CA LEU A 47 -5.67 -0.71 4.17
C LEU A 47 -5.96 -0.24 2.74
N LYS A 48 -7.20 -0.41 2.25
CA LYS A 48 -7.61 0.10 0.93
C LYS A 48 -7.48 1.61 0.85
N ASP A 49 -7.84 2.33 1.91
CA ASP A 49 -7.68 3.78 1.99
C ASP A 49 -6.19 4.19 1.94
N LYS A 50 -5.34 3.50 2.70
CA LYS A 50 -3.88 3.72 2.67
C LYS A 50 -3.28 3.41 1.31
N ARG A 51 -3.72 2.33 0.66
CA ARG A 51 -3.32 1.94 -0.70
C ARG A 51 -3.73 3.02 -1.71
N ALA A 52 -4.93 3.58 -1.60
CA ALA A 52 -5.38 4.67 -2.44
C ALA A 52 -4.52 5.93 -2.25
N ALA A 53 -4.15 6.26 -1.01
CA ALA A 53 -3.23 7.36 -0.72
C ALA A 53 -1.84 7.14 -1.33
N ALA A 54 -1.31 5.93 -1.24
CA ALA A 54 -0.03 5.54 -1.85
C ALA A 54 -0.08 5.64 -3.39
N GLN A 55 -1.13 5.14 -4.03
CA GLN A 55 -1.33 5.30 -5.47
C GLN A 55 -1.37 6.78 -5.87
N LYS A 56 -2.14 7.61 -5.14
CA LYS A 56 -2.19 9.05 -5.42
C LYS A 56 -0.81 9.70 -5.34
N LYS A 57 0.01 9.32 -4.36
CA LYS A 57 1.38 9.84 -4.24
C LYS A 57 2.30 9.39 -5.36
N LEU A 58 2.13 8.16 -5.83
CA LEU A 58 2.84 7.65 -7.00
C LEU A 58 2.49 8.43 -8.27
N GLU A 59 1.21 8.74 -8.46
CA GLU A 59 0.73 9.54 -9.60
C GLU A 59 1.27 10.97 -9.54
N GLU A 60 1.27 11.59 -8.35
CA GLU A 60 1.87 12.90 -8.13
C GLU A 60 3.38 12.89 -8.42
N LEU A 61 4.09 11.86 -7.95
CA LEU A 61 5.51 11.66 -8.26
C LEU A 61 5.72 11.55 -9.77
N GLY A 62 4.88 10.77 -10.47
CA GLY A 62 4.90 10.62 -11.93
C GLY A 62 4.80 11.95 -12.68
N LYS A 63 4.02 12.91 -12.17
CA LYS A 63 3.82 14.23 -12.76
C LYS A 63 4.98 15.22 -12.54
N ARG A 64 5.88 14.97 -11.59
CA ARG A 64 7.04 15.86 -11.33
C ARG A 64 8.13 15.73 -12.39
N SER A 65 8.96 16.76 -12.55
CA SER A 65 10.16 16.66 -13.40
C SER A 65 11.28 15.88 -12.70
N GLU A 66 12.28 15.45 -13.46
CA GLU A 66 13.46 14.74 -12.94
C GLU A 66 14.28 15.57 -11.93
N ASN A 67 14.11 16.89 -11.92
CA ASN A 67 14.82 17.80 -11.02
C ASN A 67 14.01 18.17 -9.77
N ALA A 68 12.74 17.76 -9.66
CA ALA A 68 11.81 18.17 -8.59
C ALA A 68 11.14 16.99 -7.87
N TRP A 69 11.49 15.75 -8.22
CA TRP A 69 10.92 14.56 -7.59
C TRP A 69 11.60 14.21 -6.26
N GLU A 70 12.88 14.58 -6.10
CA GLU A 70 13.64 14.31 -4.87
C GLU A 70 13.00 14.99 -3.66
N ASP A 71 12.49 16.23 -3.81
CA ASP A 71 11.78 16.96 -2.75
C ASP A 71 10.49 16.25 -2.28
N MET A 72 9.91 15.38 -3.11
CA MET A 72 8.70 14.61 -2.76
C MET A 72 9.02 13.23 -2.18
N LYS A 73 10.28 12.80 -2.26
CA LYS A 73 10.69 11.45 -1.90
C LYS A 73 10.37 11.12 -0.45
N ASP A 74 10.67 12.02 0.48
CA ASP A 74 10.39 11.82 1.91
C ASP A 74 8.89 11.61 2.18
N GLY A 75 8.04 12.37 1.48
CA GLY A 75 6.59 12.22 1.59
C GLY A 75 6.08 10.89 1.02
N VAL A 76 6.69 10.42 -0.07
CA VAL A 76 6.40 9.11 -0.65
C VAL A 76 6.88 7.99 0.27
N GLU A 77 8.11 8.06 0.77
CA GLU A 77 8.68 7.06 1.67
C GLU A 77 7.88 6.93 2.96
N LYS A 78 7.41 8.04 3.53
CA LYS A 78 6.54 8.01 4.71
C LYS A 78 5.24 7.26 4.46
N ILE A 79 4.58 7.49 3.32
CA ILE A 79 3.34 6.77 2.98
C ILE A 79 3.62 5.28 2.77
N TRP A 80 4.74 4.95 2.13
CA TRP A 80 5.14 3.56 1.91
C TRP A 80 5.45 2.82 3.21
N ASP A 81 6.14 3.46 4.14
CA ASP A 81 6.43 2.92 5.47
C ASP A 81 5.15 2.73 6.29
N ASP A 82 4.24 3.71 6.29
CA ASP A 82 2.95 3.62 6.97
C ASP A 82 2.03 2.53 6.41
N MET A 83 2.12 2.26 5.10
CA MET A 83 1.42 1.17 4.44
C MET A 83 2.07 -0.18 4.78
N GLY A 84 3.39 -0.29 4.69
CA GLY A 84 4.14 -1.49 5.07
C GLY A 84 3.84 -1.93 6.50
N LYS A 85 3.91 -1.00 7.46
CA LYS A 85 3.54 -1.26 8.87
C LYS A 85 2.10 -1.70 9.04
N ALA A 86 1.17 -1.16 8.25
CA ALA A 86 -0.23 -1.56 8.30
C ALA A 86 -0.42 -2.99 7.75
N MET A 87 0.25 -3.32 6.65
CA MET A 87 0.27 -4.67 6.07
C MET A 87 0.84 -5.69 7.06
N ASP A 88 1.96 -5.39 7.71
CA ASP A 88 2.58 -6.31 8.67
C ASP A 88 1.67 -6.60 9.89
N ARG A 89 0.95 -5.58 10.37
CA ARG A 89 -0.01 -5.74 11.47
C ARG A 89 -1.17 -6.66 11.11
N ILE A 90 -1.68 -6.57 9.88
CA ILE A 90 -2.79 -7.42 9.43
C ILE A 90 -2.29 -8.81 9.07
N ALA A 91 -1.10 -8.92 8.46
CA ALA A 91 -0.44 -10.20 8.22
C ALA A 91 -0.28 -11.03 9.51
N ALA A 92 0.02 -10.39 10.64
CA ALA A 92 0.12 -11.05 11.94
C ALA A 92 -1.23 -11.60 12.46
N ARG A 93 -2.36 -11.10 11.98
CA ARG A 93 -3.73 -11.51 12.38
C ARG A 93 -4.34 -12.59 11.49
N PHE A 94 -3.83 -12.71 10.27
CA PHE A 94 -4.16 -13.78 9.32
C PHE A 94 -3.18 -14.96 9.40
N LYS A 95 -2.29 -14.95 10.40
CA LYS A 95 -1.29 -15.99 10.64
C LYS A 95 -1.85 -17.15 11.46
#